data_AF-A0A4U6D1B9-F1
#
_entry.id   AF-A0A4U6D1B9-F1
#
_cell.length_a   1.000
_cell.length_b   1.000
_cell.length_c   1.000
_cell.angle_alpha   90.00
_cell.angle_beta   90.00
_cell.angle_gamma   90.00
#
_symmetry.space_group_name_H-M   'P 1'
#
loop_
_entity.id
_entity.type
_entity.pdbx_description
1 polymer ?
#
loop_
_entity_poly.entity_id
_entity_poly.type
_entity_poly.pdbx_seq_one_letter_code
_entity_poly.pdbx_strand_id
1 'polypeptide(L)'
;MRQMNSFRSLYIFLTFIFGLGMSAYSQNQSDSQWKSIFNGKDLGNWDTYLRQAEGTSQKPFGLNNDPLKVFTVSEGAIHVSGQLWGGVSTKDEYENYHLRFKVKWGEKKWYPMPDDTIKRDAGLLYHATGPYDFAYGCWLRSSELQIQEGEIGDFFGVGAGSAEFSLQKKNVRGKSLDQYSLDAPLHRNADAVGGGRVYRSGDFELSHGQWNTCELITRGADAVYIVNGFVVNRLFNTYRPGIHQQTTRGKIQFQSEGAEVFYKNMELRPVNFNRKNAPYLVADQSTLKNINPDKPQVLKITNSGDDVELVAVEIIGAFNDQFVINLPSFPFKIAKGKSFTLPVSVKAGTIANTIVKLRLETVLGPVPDFEVILESR
;
A
#
# COMPACT_ATOMS: atom_id res chain seq x y z
N MET A 1 16.49 61.23 -65.90
CA MET A 1 17.77 61.17 -65.17
C MET A 1 17.46 60.79 -63.73
N ARG A 2 18.17 59.79 -63.18
CA ARG A 2 18.07 59.14 -61.85
C ARG A 2 17.15 57.92 -61.72
N GLN A 3 17.83 56.76 -61.73
CA GLN A 3 17.44 55.49 -61.11
C GLN A 3 17.30 55.65 -59.59
N MET A 4 16.48 54.80 -58.96
CA MET A 4 16.66 54.24 -57.60
C MET A 4 15.61 53.12 -57.41
N ASN A 5 16.02 51.86 -57.57
CA ASN A 5 16.45 50.91 -56.52
C ASN A 5 15.30 50.37 -55.66
N SER A 6 14.91 49.13 -55.98
CA SER A 6 14.02 48.27 -55.19
C SER A 6 14.76 47.68 -53.98
N PHE A 7 14.28 47.95 -52.77
CA PHE A 7 14.68 47.20 -51.58
C PHE A 7 13.64 46.11 -51.29
N ARG A 8 14.07 44.85 -51.37
CA ARG A 8 13.34 43.69 -50.82
C ARG A 8 13.75 43.54 -49.36
N SER A 9 12.81 43.69 -48.43
CA SER A 9 13.02 43.37 -47.02
C SER A 9 12.96 41.85 -46.83
N LEU A 10 14.07 41.27 -46.39
CA LEU A 10 14.20 39.88 -45.96
C LEU A 10 13.83 39.80 -44.47
N TYR A 11 12.70 39.17 -44.13
CA TYR A 11 12.36 38.84 -42.75
C TYR A 11 13.09 37.55 -42.34
N ILE A 12 14.06 37.67 -41.45
CA ILE A 12 14.70 36.52 -40.78
C ILE A 12 13.84 36.16 -39.57
N PHE A 13 13.15 35.02 -39.64
CA PHE A 13 12.46 34.42 -38.50
C PHE A 13 13.52 33.69 -37.64
N LEU A 14 13.86 34.25 -36.48
CA LEU A 14 14.74 33.62 -35.51
C LEU A 14 13.89 32.76 -34.57
N THR A 15 13.83 31.45 -34.84
CA THR A 15 13.15 30.48 -33.99
C THR A 15 14.01 30.22 -32.76
N PHE A 16 13.67 30.84 -31.62
CA PHE A 16 14.25 30.50 -30.31
C PHE A 16 13.65 29.16 -29.84
N ILE A 17 14.35 28.05 -30.09
CA ILE A 17 14.02 26.77 -29.48
C ILE A 17 14.50 26.82 -28.03
N PHE A 18 13.58 27.12 -27.11
CA PHE A 18 13.77 26.88 -25.68
C PHE A 18 13.80 25.36 -25.47
N GLY A 19 15.01 24.80 -25.44
CA GLY A 19 15.24 23.43 -25.00
C GLY A 19 14.90 23.32 -23.51
N LEU A 20 13.64 22.99 -23.21
CA LEU A 20 13.27 22.41 -21.92
C LEU A 20 14.03 21.10 -21.80
N GLY A 21 15.19 21.16 -21.13
CA GLY A 21 15.89 19.99 -20.63
C GLY A 21 15.01 19.31 -19.59
N MET A 22 14.07 18.48 -20.05
CA MET A 22 13.57 17.40 -19.23
C MET A 22 14.77 16.48 -18.99
N SER A 23 15.39 16.64 -17.83
CA SER A 23 16.25 15.62 -17.26
C SER A 23 15.38 14.41 -16.97
N ALA A 24 15.10 13.63 -18.01
CA ALA A 24 14.70 12.25 -17.85
C ALA A 24 15.87 11.61 -17.12
N TYR A 25 15.70 11.40 -15.81
CA TYR A 25 16.54 10.47 -15.08
C TYR A 25 16.40 9.13 -15.82
N SER A 26 17.38 8.83 -16.67
CA SER A 26 17.61 7.48 -17.15
C SER A 26 17.78 6.64 -15.91
N GLN A 27 16.73 5.89 -15.53
CA GLN A 27 16.84 4.87 -14.50
C GLN A 27 17.86 3.86 -15.03
N ASN A 28 19.11 3.98 -14.56
CA ASN A 28 20.09 2.94 -14.76
C ASN A 28 19.47 1.64 -14.25
N GLN A 29 19.45 0.65 -15.12
CA GLN A 29 18.81 -0.64 -14.96
C GLN A 29 19.59 -1.57 -14.01
N SER A 30 20.20 -1.00 -12.97
CA SER A 30 20.61 -1.70 -11.76
C SER A 30 20.04 -0.94 -10.58
N ASP A 31 19.06 -1.54 -9.90
CA ASP A 31 19.13 -1.77 -8.46
C ASP A 31 17.74 -2.14 -7.94
N SER A 32 17.53 -3.45 -7.76
CA SER A 32 16.50 -4.00 -6.88
C SER A 32 16.77 -3.66 -5.39
N GLN A 33 17.60 -2.66 -5.12
CA GLN A 33 18.02 -2.25 -3.78
C GLN A 33 16.96 -1.33 -3.18
N TRP A 34 16.71 -1.51 -1.89
CA TRP A 34 15.85 -0.64 -1.13
C TRP A 34 16.52 0.71 -0.91
N LYS A 35 15.79 1.79 -1.20
CA LYS A 35 16.18 3.17 -0.91
C LYS A 35 15.28 3.72 0.17
N SER A 36 15.87 4.22 1.26
CA SER A 36 15.10 4.94 2.27
C SER A 36 14.49 6.22 1.69
N ILE A 37 13.20 6.44 1.93
CA ILE A 37 12.52 7.71 1.62
C ILE A 37 12.40 8.63 2.84
N PHE A 38 12.78 8.15 4.01
CA PHE A 38 12.85 8.94 5.24
C PHE A 38 14.26 8.87 5.85
N ASN A 39 14.80 10.03 6.23
CA ASN A 39 16.17 10.12 6.74
C ASN A 39 16.30 9.81 8.24
N GLY A 40 15.18 9.63 8.96
CA GLY A 40 15.17 9.36 10.40
C GLY A 40 15.46 10.59 11.27
N LYS A 41 15.57 11.79 10.71
CA LYS A 41 16.06 12.99 11.40
C LYS A 41 15.12 14.18 11.30
N ASP A 42 14.58 14.43 10.11
CA ASP A 42 13.76 15.60 9.82
C ASP A 42 12.80 15.36 8.65
N LEU A 43 11.90 16.32 8.43
CA LEU A 43 10.92 16.31 7.33
C LEU A 43 11.37 17.17 6.15
N GLY A 44 12.67 17.48 6.00
CA GLY A 44 13.15 18.41 4.96
C GLY A 44 12.84 17.96 3.51
N ASN A 45 12.72 16.65 3.30
CA ASN A 45 12.34 16.03 2.00
C ASN A 45 10.84 15.71 1.87
N TRP A 46 10.03 16.17 2.82
CA TRP A 46 8.59 15.95 2.86
C TRP A 46 7.85 17.29 2.78
N ASP A 47 6.62 17.25 2.30
CA ASP A 47 5.68 18.36 2.37
C ASP A 47 4.60 18.05 3.41
N THR A 48 4.37 18.95 4.36
CA THR A 48 3.25 18.84 5.30
C THR A 48 2.10 19.71 4.82
N TYR A 49 0.87 19.27 5.06
CA TYR A 49 -0.32 20.08 4.82
C TYR A 49 -1.29 19.91 5.97
N LEU A 50 -1.77 21.02 6.51
CA LEU A 50 -2.63 21.01 7.69
C LEU A 50 -3.89 21.86 7.46
N ARG A 51 -5.06 21.25 7.67
CA ARG A 51 -6.33 22.00 7.71
C ARG A 51 -6.56 22.60 9.09
N GLN A 52 -7.62 23.39 9.20
CA GLN A 52 -8.12 23.88 10.48
C GLN A 52 -8.98 22.82 11.19
N ALA A 53 -9.35 23.09 12.44
CA ALA A 53 -10.31 22.29 13.19
C ALA A 53 -11.64 22.15 12.42
N GLU A 54 -12.32 21.02 12.61
CA GLU A 54 -13.63 20.82 12.00
C GLU A 54 -14.65 21.88 12.44
N GLY A 55 -15.55 22.27 11.53
CA GLY A 55 -16.61 23.25 11.81
C GLY A 55 -16.18 24.72 11.79
N THR A 56 -14.92 25.04 11.49
CA THR A 56 -14.46 26.43 11.32
C THR A 56 -14.54 26.92 9.88
N SER A 57 -14.69 28.23 9.71
CA SER A 57 -14.61 28.94 8.42
C SER A 57 -13.21 29.47 8.09
N GLN A 58 -12.23 29.23 8.97
CA GLN A 58 -10.86 29.68 8.76
C GLN A 58 -10.20 28.93 7.59
N LYS A 59 -9.32 29.64 6.87
CA LYS A 59 -8.49 29.02 5.83
C LYS A 59 -7.53 27.99 6.44
N PRO A 60 -7.19 26.91 5.71
CA PRO A 60 -6.21 25.93 6.17
C PRO A 60 -4.89 26.62 6.54
N PHE A 61 -4.16 26.06 7.50
CA PHE A 61 -2.78 26.50 7.74
C PHE A 61 -1.93 26.30 6.48
N GLY A 62 -2.23 25.23 5.75
CA GLY A 62 -1.76 25.01 4.39
C GLY A 62 -0.42 24.28 4.31
N LEU A 63 0.25 24.45 3.18
CA LEU A 63 1.49 23.75 2.84
C LEU A 63 2.65 24.25 3.71
N ASN A 64 3.36 23.32 4.34
CA ASN A 64 4.58 23.54 5.13
C ASN A 64 4.42 24.59 6.25
N ASN A 65 3.21 24.70 6.79
CA ASN A 65 2.88 25.55 7.92
C ASN A 65 2.12 24.73 8.98
N ASP A 66 2.84 24.30 10.00
CA ASP A 66 2.34 23.44 11.08
C ASP A 66 2.64 24.06 12.45
N PRO A 67 1.84 25.05 12.90
CA PRO A 67 2.09 25.75 14.16
C PRO A 67 1.86 24.86 15.39
N LEU A 68 1.14 23.75 15.23
CA LEU A 68 0.81 22.81 16.31
C LEU A 68 1.81 21.66 16.42
N LYS A 69 2.76 21.56 15.48
CA LYS A 69 3.72 20.46 15.40
C LYS A 69 2.99 19.11 15.33
N VAL A 70 1.95 19.04 14.51
CA VAL A 70 1.27 17.78 14.20
C VAL A 70 2.23 16.78 13.56
N PHE A 71 3.15 17.25 12.73
CA PHE A 71 4.16 16.43 12.07
C PHE A 71 5.54 16.75 12.64
N THR A 72 6.13 15.78 13.33
CA THR A 72 7.49 15.90 13.88
C THR A 72 8.30 14.63 13.63
N VAL A 73 9.57 14.64 14.05
CA VAL A 73 10.41 13.44 14.09
C VAL A 73 10.81 13.17 15.53
N SER A 74 10.59 11.94 15.99
CA SER A 74 10.98 11.46 17.32
C SER A 74 11.49 10.02 17.21
N GLU A 75 12.61 9.72 17.87
CA GLU A 75 13.20 8.37 17.92
C GLU A 75 13.40 7.71 16.54
N GLY A 76 13.76 8.49 15.53
CA GLY A 76 13.95 7.98 14.17
C GLY A 76 12.67 7.61 13.44
N ALA A 77 11.50 8.04 13.94
CA ALA A 77 10.20 7.87 13.32
C ALA A 77 9.56 9.24 13.01
N ILE A 78 8.79 9.32 11.93
CA ILE A 78 7.81 10.39 11.76
C ILE A 78 6.75 10.19 12.85
N HIS A 79 6.53 11.21 13.67
CA HIS A 79 5.51 11.26 14.71
C HIS A 79 4.41 12.19 14.27
N VAL A 80 3.21 11.63 14.08
CA VAL A 80 2.00 12.37 13.74
C VAL A 80 1.12 12.42 14.98
N SER A 81 0.84 13.62 15.50
CA SER A 81 0.09 13.77 16.76
C SER A 81 -1.41 13.46 16.62
N GLY A 82 -1.95 13.55 15.40
CA GLY A 82 -3.37 13.39 15.11
C GLY A 82 -4.26 14.59 15.46
N GLN A 83 -3.69 15.64 16.07
CA GLN A 83 -4.49 16.73 16.68
C GLN A 83 -5.38 17.47 15.68
N LEU A 84 -4.90 17.66 14.47
CA LEU A 84 -5.67 18.17 13.35
C LEU A 84 -5.45 17.27 12.14
N TRP A 85 -6.44 17.22 11.24
CA TRP A 85 -6.28 16.45 10.03
C TRP A 85 -5.32 17.13 9.06
N GLY A 86 -4.60 16.32 8.31
CA GLY A 86 -3.52 16.76 7.46
C GLY A 86 -2.86 15.59 6.74
N GLY A 87 -1.78 15.88 6.04
CA GLY A 87 -0.93 14.86 5.45
C GLY A 87 0.53 15.25 5.41
N VAL A 88 1.42 14.27 5.52
CA VAL A 88 2.85 14.38 5.22
C VAL A 88 3.14 13.59 3.96
N SER A 89 3.66 14.27 2.94
CA SER A 89 3.71 13.75 1.56
C SER A 89 5.12 13.79 0.99
N THR A 90 5.44 12.83 0.13
CA THR A 90 6.69 12.87 -0.63
C THR A 90 6.68 14.06 -1.59
N LYS A 91 7.86 14.66 -1.79
CA LYS A 91 8.07 15.64 -2.86
C LYS A 91 8.04 14.98 -4.24
N ASP A 92 8.70 13.83 -4.34
CA ASP A 92 8.74 13.02 -5.56
C ASP A 92 7.44 12.23 -5.80
N GLU A 93 7.24 11.87 -7.06
CA GLU A 93 6.16 10.99 -7.51
C GLU A 93 6.71 9.65 -7.99
N TYR A 94 5.95 8.60 -7.72
CA TYR A 94 6.32 7.21 -7.98
C TYR A 94 5.22 6.51 -8.77
N GLU A 95 5.62 5.52 -9.56
CA GLU A 95 4.71 4.74 -10.43
C GLU A 95 4.75 3.26 -10.03
N ASN A 96 5.83 2.56 -10.43
CA ASN A 96 6.02 1.12 -10.25
C ASN A 96 7.04 0.83 -9.13
N TYR A 97 6.57 0.55 -7.93
CA TYR A 97 7.45 0.37 -6.78
C TYR A 97 6.92 -0.65 -5.78
N HIS A 98 7.84 -1.21 -5.00
CA HIS A 98 7.54 -1.91 -3.77
C HIS A 98 7.94 -0.97 -2.62
N LEU A 99 6.94 -0.48 -1.88
CA LEU A 99 7.11 0.35 -0.68
C LEU A 99 6.96 -0.54 0.56
N ARG A 100 7.83 -0.34 1.55
CA ARG A 100 7.72 -0.93 2.88
C ARG A 100 7.91 0.13 3.94
N PHE A 101 7.12 0.06 5.00
CA PHE A 101 7.25 0.91 6.18
C PHE A 101 6.73 0.19 7.42
N LYS A 102 7.15 0.66 8.59
CA LYS A 102 6.59 0.25 9.88
C LYS A 102 5.65 1.33 10.40
N VAL A 103 4.53 0.90 10.98
CA VAL A 103 3.54 1.76 11.62
C VAL A 103 3.21 1.27 13.03
N LYS A 104 3.00 2.20 13.96
CA LYS A 104 2.56 1.93 15.33
C LYS A 104 1.63 3.04 15.80
N TRP A 105 0.55 2.66 16.47
CA TRP A 105 -0.32 3.61 17.17
C TRP A 105 0.31 4.17 18.45
N GLY A 106 0.09 5.45 18.68
CA GLY A 106 0.30 6.09 19.98
C GLY A 106 -0.96 6.04 20.84
N GLU A 107 -0.90 6.75 21.96
CA GLU A 107 -1.97 6.70 22.96
C GLU A 107 -3.08 7.72 22.66
N LYS A 108 -2.71 8.89 22.13
CA LYS A 108 -3.63 10.04 22.01
C LYS A 108 -4.65 9.86 20.90
N LYS A 109 -5.87 10.32 21.19
CA LYS A 109 -6.99 10.47 20.26
C LYS A 109 -7.57 11.87 20.40
N TRP A 110 -8.16 12.37 19.32
CA TRP A 110 -8.74 13.71 19.19
C TRP A 110 -10.08 13.62 18.47
N TYR A 111 -10.95 14.59 18.69
CA TYR A 111 -12.21 14.71 17.97
C TYR A 111 -11.99 14.58 16.43
N PRO A 112 -12.81 13.79 15.71
CA PRO A 112 -14.08 13.19 16.10
C PRO A 112 -14.00 11.87 16.88
N MET A 113 -12.84 11.53 17.45
CA MET A 113 -12.63 10.35 18.31
C MET A 113 -12.56 10.70 19.82
N PRO A 114 -13.61 11.27 20.45
CA PRO A 114 -13.54 11.74 21.83
C PRO A 114 -13.57 10.62 22.88
N ASP A 115 -13.82 9.36 22.50
CA ASP A 115 -13.84 8.22 23.42
C ASP A 115 -13.19 6.94 22.86
N ASP A 116 -12.97 5.97 23.74
CA ASP A 116 -12.26 4.72 23.43
C ASP A 116 -13.02 3.78 22.48
N THR A 117 -14.28 4.07 22.14
CA THR A 117 -15.08 3.23 21.25
C THR A 117 -14.77 3.44 19.78
N ILE A 118 -14.12 4.57 19.45
CA ILE A 118 -13.75 4.90 18.07
C ILE A 118 -12.31 4.43 17.81
N LYS A 119 -12.14 3.69 16.73
CA LYS A 119 -10.85 3.16 16.26
C LYS A 119 -9.92 4.30 15.86
N ARG A 120 -8.63 4.17 16.17
CA ARG A 120 -7.61 5.08 15.60
C ARG A 120 -7.58 4.93 14.08
N ASP A 121 -7.48 6.05 13.38
CA ASP A 121 -7.55 6.13 11.93
C ASP A 121 -6.39 6.99 11.37
N ALA A 122 -5.94 6.61 10.19
CA ALA A 122 -4.91 7.22 9.37
C ALA A 122 -4.85 6.41 8.07
N GLY A 123 -4.02 6.80 7.11
CA GLY A 123 -3.92 6.02 5.88
C GLY A 123 -2.70 6.36 5.07
N LEU A 124 -2.33 5.40 4.22
CA LEU A 124 -1.35 5.57 3.17
C LEU A 124 -2.09 5.88 1.87
N LEU A 125 -1.99 7.12 1.44
CA LEU A 125 -2.47 7.59 0.15
C LEU A 125 -1.36 7.43 -0.88
N TYR A 126 -1.63 6.75 -1.98
CA TYR A 126 -0.65 6.50 -3.03
C TYR A 126 -1.19 6.85 -4.41
N HIS A 127 -0.25 7.03 -5.34
CA HIS A 127 -0.49 7.68 -6.62
C HIS A 127 -1.27 8.99 -6.45
N ALA A 128 -0.90 9.73 -5.40
CA ALA A 128 -1.61 10.91 -4.95
C ALA A 128 -1.31 12.11 -5.86
N THR A 129 -2.35 12.80 -6.32
CA THR A 129 -2.27 13.88 -7.31
C THR A 129 -3.17 15.05 -6.95
N GLY A 130 -3.02 16.17 -7.68
CA GLY A 130 -3.89 17.33 -7.52
C GLY A 130 -3.54 18.20 -6.31
N PRO A 131 -4.45 19.10 -5.90
CA PRO A 131 -4.21 20.01 -4.79
C PRO A 131 -4.30 19.29 -3.44
N TYR A 132 -3.57 19.79 -2.44
CA TYR A 132 -3.49 19.19 -1.10
C TYR A 132 -4.81 19.20 -0.33
N ASP A 133 -5.80 20.00 -0.75
CA ASP A 133 -7.11 20.12 -0.11
C ASP A 133 -8.23 19.37 -0.84
N PHE A 134 -7.88 18.45 -1.75
CA PHE A 134 -8.85 17.74 -2.58
C PHE A 134 -9.92 16.99 -1.77
N ALA A 135 -9.51 16.11 -0.85
CA ALA A 135 -10.42 15.36 0.01
C ALA A 135 -10.39 15.92 1.43
N TYR A 136 -11.58 16.14 2.00
CA TYR A 136 -11.78 16.65 3.36
C TYR A 136 -10.98 17.92 3.70
N GLY A 137 -10.61 18.70 2.68
CA GLY A 137 -9.83 19.93 2.81
C GLY A 137 -8.36 19.74 3.19
N CYS A 138 -7.83 18.51 3.19
CA CYS A 138 -6.45 18.24 3.66
C CYS A 138 -5.72 17.07 3.01
N TRP A 139 -6.39 16.28 2.16
CA TRP A 139 -5.75 15.14 1.50
C TRP A 139 -5.74 15.26 -0.01
N LEU A 140 -4.67 14.72 -0.60
CA LEU A 140 -4.50 14.63 -2.05
C LEU A 140 -5.50 13.63 -2.64
N ARG A 141 -5.80 13.78 -3.94
CA ARG A 141 -6.59 12.79 -4.68
C ARG A 141 -5.78 11.51 -4.85
N SER A 142 -6.25 10.37 -4.35
CA SER A 142 -5.47 9.12 -4.32
C SER A 142 -6.33 7.86 -4.23
N SER A 143 -5.64 6.72 -4.28
CA SER A 143 -6.12 5.47 -3.69
C SER A 143 -5.57 5.36 -2.27
N GLU A 144 -6.27 4.65 -1.39
CA GLU A 144 -5.90 4.50 0.02
C GLU A 144 -5.68 3.03 0.38
N LEU A 145 -4.54 2.75 1.00
CA LEU A 145 -4.33 1.62 1.87
C LEU A 145 -4.64 2.12 3.29
N GLN A 146 -5.78 1.67 3.82
CA GLN A 146 -6.30 2.10 5.11
C GLN A 146 -5.34 1.68 6.23
N ILE A 147 -5.10 2.57 7.19
CA ILE A 147 -4.37 2.29 8.42
C ILE A 147 -5.32 2.65 9.58
N GLN A 148 -6.32 1.80 9.82
CA GLN A 148 -7.25 1.93 10.93
C GLN A 148 -7.15 0.70 11.85
N GLU A 149 -7.33 0.86 13.16
CA GLU A 149 -7.23 -0.26 14.13
C GLU A 149 -8.11 -1.47 13.78
N GLY A 150 -7.47 -2.62 13.58
CA GLY A 150 -8.14 -3.86 13.19
C GLY A 150 -8.77 -3.77 11.80
N GLU A 151 -8.32 -2.85 10.95
CA GLU A 151 -8.75 -2.57 9.58
C GLU A 151 -7.57 -2.19 8.63
N ILE A 152 -6.31 -2.41 9.01
CA ILE A 152 -5.14 -2.10 8.18
C ILE A 152 -5.15 -2.95 6.90
N GLY A 153 -5.05 -2.29 5.75
CA GLY A 153 -5.04 -2.94 4.44
C GLY A 153 -6.42 -3.08 3.78
N ASP A 154 -7.45 -2.46 4.37
CA ASP A 154 -8.66 -2.17 3.60
C ASP A 154 -8.35 -1.14 2.49
N PHE A 155 -9.13 -1.17 1.42
CA PHE A 155 -9.06 -0.15 0.37
C PHE A 155 -10.11 0.92 0.59
N PHE A 156 -9.76 2.19 0.38
CA PHE A 156 -10.70 3.29 0.22
C PHE A 156 -10.40 4.12 -1.04
N GLY A 157 -11.47 4.65 -1.63
CA GLY A 157 -11.37 5.62 -2.72
C GLY A 157 -11.19 7.03 -2.17
N VAL A 158 -10.16 7.74 -2.63
CA VAL A 158 -9.95 9.17 -2.38
C VAL A 158 -9.92 9.91 -3.73
N GLY A 159 -10.77 9.48 -4.66
CA GLY A 159 -10.96 10.10 -5.97
C GLY A 159 -9.90 9.79 -7.03
N ALA A 160 -9.01 8.81 -6.82
CA ALA A 160 -8.11 8.32 -7.87
C ALA A 160 -8.80 7.45 -8.94
N GLY A 161 -10.10 7.22 -8.84
CA GLY A 161 -10.85 6.31 -9.69
C GLY A 161 -11.34 5.07 -8.96
N SER A 162 -12.13 4.26 -9.66
CA SER A 162 -12.51 2.93 -9.21
C SER A 162 -11.44 1.91 -9.63
N ALA A 163 -11.39 0.77 -8.95
CA ALA A 163 -10.54 -0.37 -9.27
C ALA A 163 -11.35 -1.66 -9.25
N GLU A 164 -10.78 -2.70 -9.86
CA GLU A 164 -11.31 -4.05 -9.93
C GLU A 164 -10.70 -4.94 -8.85
N PHE A 165 -11.53 -5.75 -8.20
CA PHE A 165 -11.16 -6.64 -7.11
C PHE A 165 -11.90 -7.96 -7.27
N SER A 166 -11.31 -9.07 -6.82
CA SER A 166 -12.09 -10.30 -6.59
C SER A 166 -12.92 -10.09 -5.33
N LEU A 167 -14.24 -9.91 -5.47
CA LEU A 167 -15.13 -9.49 -4.38
C LEU A 167 -16.14 -10.54 -3.99
N GLN A 168 -16.26 -10.77 -2.69
CA GLN A 168 -17.40 -11.46 -2.08
C GLN A 168 -18.19 -10.51 -1.18
N LYS A 169 -19.47 -10.78 -0.98
CA LYS A 169 -20.29 -10.06 0.00
C LYS A 169 -20.11 -10.68 1.38
N LYS A 170 -19.81 -9.84 2.37
CA LYS A 170 -19.77 -10.20 3.79
C LYS A 170 -20.85 -9.44 4.54
N ASN A 171 -21.74 -10.15 5.24
CA ASN A 171 -22.76 -9.52 6.07
C ASN A 171 -22.21 -9.29 7.48
N VAL A 172 -22.12 -8.03 7.90
CA VAL A 172 -21.66 -7.63 9.24
C VAL A 172 -22.71 -6.71 9.84
N ARG A 173 -23.30 -7.12 10.98
CA ARG A 173 -24.33 -6.33 11.70
C ARG A 173 -25.46 -5.83 10.79
N GLY A 174 -25.94 -6.69 9.89
CA GLY A 174 -27.02 -6.39 8.95
C GLY A 174 -26.61 -5.53 7.74
N LYS A 175 -25.34 -5.13 7.62
CA LYS A 175 -24.80 -4.44 6.44
C LYS A 175 -24.09 -5.43 5.53
N SER A 176 -24.35 -5.33 4.23
CA SER A 176 -23.62 -6.07 3.21
C SER A 176 -22.39 -5.27 2.79
N LEU A 177 -21.21 -5.85 2.96
CA LEU A 177 -19.92 -5.21 2.71
C LEU A 177 -19.19 -5.94 1.59
N ASP A 178 -18.42 -5.21 0.80
CA ASP A 178 -17.51 -5.79 -0.18
C ASP A 178 -16.20 -6.20 0.50
N GLN A 179 -15.85 -7.48 0.39
CA GLN A 179 -14.62 -8.04 0.93
C GLN A 179 -13.79 -8.66 -0.19
N TYR A 180 -12.49 -8.40 -0.18
CA TYR A 180 -11.52 -9.09 -1.03
C TYR A 180 -11.48 -10.59 -0.70
N SER A 181 -11.61 -11.42 -1.73
CA SER A 181 -11.48 -12.87 -1.68
C SER A 181 -11.03 -13.37 -3.04
N LEU A 182 -9.83 -13.95 -3.13
CA LEU A 182 -9.20 -14.26 -4.42
C LEU A 182 -10.05 -15.17 -5.33
N ASP A 183 -10.79 -16.11 -4.74
CA ASP A 183 -11.66 -17.06 -5.47
C ASP A 183 -12.99 -16.44 -5.95
N ALA A 184 -13.28 -15.20 -5.57
CA ALA A 184 -14.52 -14.53 -5.93
C ALA A 184 -14.44 -13.86 -7.32
N PRO A 185 -15.58 -13.59 -7.98
CA PRO A 185 -15.58 -12.92 -9.28
C PRO A 185 -15.00 -11.51 -9.21
N LEU A 186 -14.43 -11.08 -10.33
CA LEU A 186 -13.88 -9.73 -10.47
C LEU A 186 -15.03 -8.71 -10.60
N HIS A 187 -15.02 -7.70 -9.73
CA HIS A 187 -15.99 -6.62 -9.69
C HIS A 187 -15.29 -5.28 -9.48
N ARG A 188 -15.84 -4.23 -10.06
CA ARG A 188 -15.37 -2.86 -9.90
C ARG A 188 -16.07 -2.21 -8.71
N ASN A 189 -15.31 -1.59 -7.82
CA ASN A 189 -15.88 -0.86 -6.69
C ASN A 189 -16.44 0.51 -7.14
N ALA A 190 -17.13 1.20 -6.23
CA ALA A 190 -17.58 2.57 -6.50
C ALA A 190 -16.41 3.56 -6.50
N ASP A 191 -16.41 4.51 -7.43
CA ASP A 191 -15.50 5.66 -7.43
C ASP A 191 -16.11 6.79 -6.58
N ALA A 192 -15.77 6.84 -5.29
CA ALA A 192 -16.28 7.86 -4.37
C ALA A 192 -15.27 8.20 -3.28
N VAL A 193 -15.12 9.48 -2.94
CA VAL A 193 -14.33 9.94 -1.79
C VAL A 193 -14.99 9.44 -0.50
N GLY A 194 -14.26 8.68 0.30
CA GLY A 194 -14.78 8.05 1.52
C GLY A 194 -15.80 6.93 1.24
N GLY A 195 -15.93 6.50 -0.02
CA GLY A 195 -16.81 5.41 -0.45
C GLY A 195 -16.04 4.33 -1.21
N GLY A 196 -16.78 3.34 -1.72
CA GLY A 196 -16.19 2.24 -2.50
C GLY A 196 -15.24 1.35 -1.70
N ARG A 197 -15.36 1.35 -0.36
CA ARG A 197 -14.51 0.56 0.53
C ARG A 197 -14.52 -0.91 0.15
N VAL A 198 -13.34 -1.51 0.08
CA VAL A 198 -13.19 -2.97 -0.02
C VAL A 198 -12.45 -3.45 1.21
N TYR A 199 -13.13 -4.24 2.04
CA TYR A 199 -12.55 -4.85 3.22
C TYR A 199 -11.49 -5.88 2.81
N ARG A 200 -10.38 -5.91 3.53
CA ARG A 200 -9.33 -6.90 3.34
C ARG A 200 -9.80 -8.33 3.65
N SER A 201 -9.02 -9.33 3.24
CA SER A 201 -9.36 -10.74 3.41
C SER A 201 -9.41 -11.18 4.89
N GLY A 202 -8.49 -10.68 5.73
CA GLY A 202 -8.38 -11.00 7.15
C GLY A 202 -7.52 -10.03 7.94
N ASP A 203 -7.59 -10.12 9.27
CA ASP A 203 -6.81 -9.28 10.18
C ASP A 203 -5.46 -9.91 10.57
N PHE A 204 -4.38 -9.36 10.02
CA PHE A 204 -3.01 -9.80 10.30
C PHE A 204 -2.23 -8.77 11.13
N GLU A 205 -2.91 -7.85 11.80
CA GLU A 205 -2.28 -6.86 12.68
C GLU A 205 -1.71 -7.50 13.95
N LEU A 206 -0.64 -6.89 14.45
CA LEU A 206 -0.16 -7.10 15.81
C LEU A 206 -0.97 -6.24 16.78
N SER A 207 -1.01 -6.66 18.04
CA SER A 207 -1.69 -5.93 19.12
C SER A 207 -1.24 -4.48 19.23
N HIS A 208 -2.11 -3.63 19.78
CA HIS A 208 -1.84 -2.23 20.03
C HIS A 208 -0.47 -2.01 20.73
N GLY A 209 0.24 -0.96 20.31
CA GLY A 209 1.60 -0.63 20.78
C GLY A 209 2.72 -1.44 20.10
N GLN A 210 2.41 -2.46 19.29
CA GLN A 210 3.39 -3.17 18.47
C GLN A 210 3.55 -2.51 17.09
N TRP A 211 4.73 -2.70 16.49
CA TRP A 211 5.02 -2.19 15.15
C TRP A 211 4.53 -3.16 14.07
N ASN A 212 3.51 -2.77 13.34
CA ASN A 212 3.09 -3.46 12.12
C ASN A 212 4.03 -3.10 10.97
N THR A 213 4.35 -4.07 10.12
CA THR A 213 5.01 -3.82 8.83
C THR A 213 3.94 -3.81 7.74
N CYS A 214 3.85 -2.70 7.01
CA CYS A 214 2.94 -2.55 5.87
C CYS A 214 3.76 -2.44 4.60
N GLU A 215 3.31 -3.09 3.54
CA GLU A 215 3.92 -3.00 2.22
C GLU A 215 2.85 -2.75 1.15
N LEU A 216 3.23 -1.98 0.14
CA LEU A 216 2.42 -1.66 -1.03
C LEU A 216 3.25 -1.96 -2.27
N ILE A 217 2.76 -2.85 -3.13
CA ILE A 217 3.37 -3.09 -4.45
C ILE A 217 2.47 -2.48 -5.51
N THR A 218 2.97 -1.52 -6.27
CA THR A 218 2.26 -0.92 -7.41
C THR A 218 2.86 -1.38 -8.73
N ARG A 219 2.00 -1.72 -9.69
CA ARG A 219 2.38 -2.15 -11.05
C ARG A 219 1.38 -1.53 -12.04
N GLY A 220 1.74 -0.42 -12.65
CA GLY A 220 0.83 0.40 -13.43
C GLY A 220 -0.35 0.84 -12.57
N ALA A 221 -1.56 0.45 -12.97
CA ALA A 221 -2.81 0.77 -12.29
C ALA A 221 -3.24 -0.29 -11.25
N ASP A 222 -2.40 -1.29 -11.02
CA ASP A 222 -2.67 -2.39 -10.08
C ASP A 222 -1.90 -2.18 -8.78
N ALA A 223 -2.43 -2.72 -7.68
CA ALA A 223 -1.75 -2.72 -6.40
C ALA A 223 -2.01 -3.98 -5.57
N VAL A 224 -1.06 -4.30 -4.69
CA VAL A 224 -1.15 -5.36 -3.67
C VAL A 224 -0.83 -4.77 -2.32
N TYR A 225 -1.69 -5.03 -1.34
CA TYR A 225 -1.50 -4.59 0.04
C TYR A 225 -1.05 -5.76 0.89
N ILE A 226 0.03 -5.56 1.64
CA ILE A 226 0.65 -6.59 2.48
C ILE A 226 0.74 -6.05 3.91
N VAL A 227 0.31 -6.85 4.88
CA VAL A 227 0.40 -6.55 6.32
C VAL A 227 1.10 -7.69 7.01
N ASN A 228 2.21 -7.40 7.68
CA ASN A 228 3.04 -8.37 8.41
C ASN A 228 3.41 -9.62 7.59
N GLY A 229 3.69 -9.44 6.29
CA GLY A 229 4.06 -10.52 5.38
C GLY A 229 2.88 -11.29 4.76
N PHE A 230 1.64 -10.87 5.02
CA PHE A 230 0.44 -11.46 4.43
C PHE A 230 -0.19 -10.53 3.39
N VAL A 231 -0.53 -11.04 2.20
CA VAL A 231 -1.36 -10.32 1.23
C VAL A 231 -2.79 -10.25 1.77
N VAL A 232 -3.31 -9.04 1.92
CA VAL A 232 -4.65 -8.82 2.50
C VAL A 232 -5.63 -8.17 1.52
N ASN A 233 -5.12 -7.54 0.47
CA ASN A 233 -5.95 -6.94 -0.58
C ASN A 233 -5.19 -6.88 -1.92
N ARG A 234 -5.92 -6.97 -3.03
CA ARG A 234 -5.37 -6.87 -4.38
C ARG A 234 -6.37 -6.19 -5.28
N LEU A 235 -5.89 -5.20 -6.01
CA LEU A 235 -6.69 -4.44 -6.96
C LEU A 235 -6.01 -4.31 -8.31
N PHE A 236 -6.86 -4.16 -9.31
CA PHE A 236 -6.48 -4.06 -10.71
C PHE A 236 -7.11 -2.84 -11.37
N ASN A 237 -6.44 -2.30 -12.38
CA ASN A 237 -7.02 -1.35 -13.31
C ASN A 237 -7.74 -0.16 -12.63
N THR A 238 -7.00 0.54 -11.76
CA THR A 238 -7.45 1.80 -11.15
C THR A 238 -7.66 2.83 -12.27
N TYR A 239 -8.91 3.23 -12.48
CA TYR A 239 -9.35 3.95 -13.67
C TYR A 239 -10.34 5.05 -13.31
N ARG A 240 -10.16 6.22 -13.93
CA ARG A 240 -11.01 7.41 -13.78
C ARG A 240 -11.90 7.55 -15.02
N PRO A 241 -13.19 7.18 -14.94
CA PRO A 241 -14.08 7.25 -16.09
C PRO A 241 -14.24 8.68 -16.61
N GLY A 242 -14.32 9.67 -15.70
CA GLY A 242 -14.55 11.07 -16.07
C GLY A 242 -13.47 11.69 -16.96
N ILE A 243 -12.26 11.14 -16.98
CA ILE A 243 -11.15 11.61 -17.83
C ILE A 243 -10.53 10.50 -18.70
N HIS A 244 -11.16 9.33 -18.74
CA HIS A 244 -10.73 8.17 -19.52
C HIS A 244 -9.26 7.77 -19.34
N GLN A 245 -8.78 7.76 -18.09
CA GLN A 245 -7.37 7.51 -17.79
C GLN A 245 -7.19 6.60 -16.58
N GLN A 246 -6.20 5.70 -16.67
CA GLN A 246 -5.69 4.98 -15.52
C GLN A 246 -4.92 5.91 -14.57
N THR A 247 -4.99 5.63 -13.28
CA THR A 247 -4.13 6.26 -12.28
C THR A 247 -2.97 5.32 -12.00
N THR A 248 -1.75 5.71 -12.41
CA THR A 248 -0.56 4.85 -12.33
C THR A 248 0.59 5.49 -11.57
N ARG A 249 0.54 6.80 -11.30
CA ARG A 249 1.64 7.58 -10.73
C ARG A 249 1.15 8.70 -9.84
N GLY A 250 1.92 9.01 -8.81
CA GLY A 250 1.76 10.21 -7.99
C GLY A 250 2.60 10.17 -6.73
N LYS A 251 2.35 11.10 -5.82
CA LYS A 251 3.01 11.18 -4.52
C LYS A 251 2.55 10.04 -3.60
N ILE A 252 3.26 9.86 -2.50
CA ILE A 252 2.84 9.06 -1.36
C ILE A 252 2.55 10.03 -0.21
N GLN A 253 1.38 9.93 0.43
CA GLN A 253 0.97 10.76 1.56
C GLN A 253 0.53 9.88 2.73
N PHE A 254 1.00 10.21 3.94
CA PHE A 254 0.54 9.61 5.18
C PHE A 254 -0.39 10.59 5.89
N GLN A 255 -1.59 10.15 6.25
CA GLN A 255 -2.60 11.01 6.84
C GLN A 255 -2.32 11.27 8.34
N SER A 256 -2.76 12.43 8.81
CA SER A 256 -3.12 12.71 10.19
C SER A 256 -4.65 12.70 10.26
N GLU A 257 -5.25 11.85 11.10
CA GLU A 257 -6.71 11.70 11.19
C GLU A 257 -7.17 11.38 12.63
N GLY A 258 -7.01 12.34 13.54
CA GLY A 258 -7.62 12.23 14.87
C GLY A 258 -6.92 11.26 15.84
N ALA A 259 -5.86 10.57 15.44
CA ALA A 259 -5.09 9.68 16.32
C ALA A 259 -3.57 9.84 16.17
N GLU A 260 -2.86 9.60 17.26
CA GLU A 260 -1.40 9.60 17.27
C GLU A 260 -0.84 8.35 16.59
N VAL A 261 0.07 8.54 15.64
CA VAL A 261 0.67 7.45 14.85
C VAL A 261 2.15 7.73 14.55
N PHE A 262 2.93 6.64 14.49
CA PHE A 262 4.36 6.69 14.22
C PHE A 262 4.71 5.87 12.98
N TYR A 263 5.59 6.40 12.13
CA TYR A 263 6.09 5.72 10.92
C TYR A 263 7.61 5.67 10.88
N LYS A 264 8.21 4.51 10.58
CA LYS A 264 9.67 4.39 10.41
C LYS A 264 10.06 3.30 9.41
N ASN A 265 11.36 3.19 9.14
CA ASN A 265 11.92 2.24 8.18
C ASN A 265 11.19 2.29 6.83
N MET A 266 10.99 3.51 6.34
CA MET A 266 10.23 3.80 5.13
C MET A 266 11.17 3.73 3.94
N GLU A 267 11.00 2.71 3.12
CA GLU A 267 11.89 2.40 2.02
C GLU A 267 11.11 1.94 0.79
N LEU A 268 11.64 2.23 -0.39
CA LEU A 268 11.08 1.75 -1.64
C LEU A 268 12.16 1.22 -2.57
N ARG A 269 11.74 0.34 -3.46
CA ARG A 269 12.55 -0.11 -4.60
C ARG A 269 11.70 -0.14 -5.87
N PRO A 270 12.27 0.07 -7.06
CA PRO A 270 11.55 -0.11 -8.32
C PRO A 270 11.06 -1.56 -8.48
N VAL A 271 9.89 -1.74 -9.09
CA VAL A 271 9.45 -3.07 -9.56
C VAL A 271 10.11 -3.35 -10.90
N ASN A 272 10.90 -4.43 -10.96
CA ASN A 272 11.51 -4.89 -12.19
C ASN A 272 10.61 -5.93 -12.88
N PHE A 273 10.10 -5.59 -14.07
CA PHE A 273 9.22 -6.45 -14.85
C PHE A 273 9.95 -7.53 -15.67
N ASN A 274 11.28 -7.51 -15.70
CA ASN A 274 12.06 -8.53 -16.40
C ASN A 274 11.98 -9.87 -15.65
N ARG A 275 10.97 -10.70 -15.96
CA ARG A 275 10.92 -12.12 -15.56
C ARG A 275 11.96 -12.90 -16.37
N LYS A 276 13.20 -12.91 -15.89
CA LYS A 276 14.21 -13.87 -16.38
C LYS A 276 14.07 -15.25 -15.74
N ASN A 277 13.44 -15.30 -14.57
CA ASN A 277 13.37 -16.49 -13.73
C ASN A 277 11.97 -17.09 -13.81
N ALA A 278 11.88 -18.41 -13.94
CA ALA A 278 10.64 -19.17 -13.82
C ALA A 278 10.58 -19.78 -12.41
N PRO A 279 9.90 -19.12 -11.43
CA PRO A 279 9.79 -19.68 -10.10
C PRO A 279 8.92 -20.94 -10.14
N TYR A 280 9.42 -22.02 -9.55
CA TYR A 280 8.67 -23.26 -9.38
C TYR A 280 8.96 -23.80 -7.98
N LEU A 281 7.98 -23.67 -7.09
CA LEU A 281 8.07 -24.11 -5.70
C LEU A 281 7.21 -25.35 -5.52
N VAL A 282 7.68 -26.28 -4.69
CA VAL A 282 6.99 -27.53 -4.40
C VAL A 282 6.96 -27.72 -2.89
N ALA A 283 5.76 -27.86 -2.33
CA ALA A 283 5.58 -28.27 -0.95
C ALA A 283 5.76 -29.78 -0.82
N ASP A 284 6.32 -30.23 0.31
CA ASP A 284 6.39 -31.65 0.65
C ASP A 284 5.01 -32.28 0.87
N GLN A 285 4.01 -31.45 1.19
CA GLN A 285 2.62 -31.82 1.38
C GLN A 285 1.71 -30.80 0.70
N SER A 286 0.75 -31.27 -0.09
CA SER A 286 -0.29 -30.43 -0.69
C SER A 286 -1.42 -30.09 0.28
N THR A 287 -1.50 -30.78 1.42
CA THR A 287 -2.52 -30.57 2.45
C THR A 287 -1.95 -30.84 3.84
N LEU A 288 -2.15 -29.90 4.77
CA LEU A 288 -1.95 -30.09 6.20
C LEU A 288 -3.31 -30.18 6.89
N LYS A 289 -3.56 -31.29 7.60
CA LYS A 289 -4.84 -31.56 8.28
C LYS A 289 -4.70 -31.57 9.79
N ASN A 290 -5.81 -31.36 10.49
CA ASN A 290 -5.86 -31.41 11.95
C ASN A 290 -4.88 -30.41 12.61
N ILE A 291 -4.72 -29.23 12.01
CA ILE A 291 -3.87 -28.18 12.55
C ILE A 291 -4.49 -27.69 13.86
N ASN A 292 -3.70 -27.67 14.93
CA ASN A 292 -4.14 -27.34 16.28
C ASN A 292 -3.25 -26.23 16.86
N PRO A 293 -3.69 -25.56 17.94
CA PRO A 293 -2.94 -24.46 18.54
C PRO A 293 -1.66 -24.90 19.28
N ASP A 294 -1.64 -26.13 19.81
CA ASP A 294 -0.63 -26.55 20.79
C ASP A 294 0.69 -26.97 20.14
N LYS A 295 0.64 -27.55 18.95
CA LYS A 295 1.83 -28.06 18.24
C LYS A 295 1.81 -27.66 16.77
N PRO A 296 2.65 -26.68 16.37
CA PRO A 296 2.80 -26.31 14.97
C PRO A 296 3.23 -27.51 14.12
N GLN A 297 2.54 -27.70 12.99
CA GLN A 297 2.97 -28.59 11.93
C GLN A 297 3.98 -27.87 11.04
N VAL A 298 4.87 -28.60 10.39
CA VAL A 298 5.92 -28.00 9.56
C VAL A 298 5.64 -28.31 8.11
N LEU A 299 5.42 -27.26 7.32
CA LEU A 299 5.36 -27.34 5.86
C LEU A 299 6.76 -27.10 5.29
N LYS A 300 7.34 -28.05 4.55
CA LYS A 300 8.63 -27.85 3.89
C LYS A 300 8.41 -27.51 2.42
N ILE A 301 9.02 -26.43 1.95
CA ILE A 301 8.89 -25.95 0.58
C ILE A 301 10.27 -25.93 -0.08
N THR A 302 10.37 -26.48 -1.29
CA THR A 302 11.61 -26.55 -2.07
C THR A 302 11.47 -25.77 -3.36
N ASN A 303 12.47 -24.92 -3.65
CA ASN A 303 12.57 -24.26 -4.95
C ASN A 303 13.13 -25.24 -5.99
N SER A 304 12.26 -25.70 -6.89
CA SER A 304 12.60 -26.57 -8.01
C SER A 304 12.77 -25.80 -9.34
N GLY A 305 12.53 -24.48 -9.33
CA GLY A 305 12.73 -23.58 -10.46
C GLY A 305 13.99 -22.75 -10.35
N ASP A 306 13.99 -21.57 -10.96
CA ASP A 306 15.07 -20.60 -10.84
C ASP A 306 15.04 -19.89 -9.48
N ASP A 307 16.14 -19.21 -9.14
CA ASP A 307 16.22 -18.37 -7.94
C ASP A 307 15.02 -17.41 -7.87
N VAL A 308 14.35 -17.37 -6.72
CA VAL A 308 13.15 -16.56 -6.52
C VAL A 308 13.24 -15.75 -5.24
N GLU A 309 12.71 -14.54 -5.29
CA GLU A 309 12.48 -13.70 -4.13
C GLU A 309 10.98 -13.68 -3.82
N LEU A 310 10.63 -14.19 -2.64
CA LEU A 310 9.28 -14.12 -2.09
C LEU A 310 9.11 -12.83 -1.30
N VAL A 311 7.93 -12.23 -1.35
CA VAL A 311 7.63 -10.97 -0.65
C VAL A 311 6.51 -11.12 0.37
N ALA A 312 5.65 -12.12 0.23
CA ALA A 312 4.54 -12.36 1.15
C ALA A 312 3.97 -13.79 1.00
N VAL A 313 3.01 -14.11 1.86
CA VAL A 313 2.11 -15.26 1.78
C VAL A 313 0.68 -14.76 1.61
N GLU A 314 -0.15 -15.44 0.83
CA GLU A 314 -1.59 -15.15 0.73
C GLU A 314 -2.38 -16.33 1.31
N ILE A 315 -3.26 -16.06 2.29
CA ILE A 315 -4.15 -17.07 2.88
C ILE A 315 -5.58 -16.78 2.44
N ILE A 316 -6.17 -17.73 1.71
CA ILE A 316 -7.44 -17.57 1.00
C ILE A 316 -8.48 -18.46 1.67
N GLY A 317 -9.61 -17.87 2.06
CA GLY A 317 -10.72 -18.59 2.69
C GLY A 317 -11.30 -17.80 3.87
N ALA A 318 -12.44 -18.25 4.37
CA ALA A 318 -13.04 -17.67 5.57
C ALA A 318 -12.17 -17.95 6.80
N PHE A 319 -12.15 -17.01 7.76
CA PHE A 319 -11.38 -17.13 9.00
C PHE A 319 -9.88 -17.38 8.77
N ASN A 320 -9.33 -16.86 7.67
CA ASN A 320 -7.91 -16.98 7.31
C ASN A 320 -6.96 -16.43 8.39
N ASP A 321 -7.38 -15.37 9.07
CA ASP A 321 -6.68 -14.75 10.19
C ASP A 321 -6.60 -15.63 11.45
N GLN A 322 -7.25 -16.80 11.47
CA GLN A 322 -7.09 -17.78 12.55
C GLN A 322 -5.88 -18.69 12.37
N PHE A 323 -5.32 -18.76 11.16
CA PHE A 323 -4.11 -19.53 10.89
C PHE A 323 -2.87 -18.71 11.27
N VAL A 324 -1.99 -19.33 12.06
CA VAL A 324 -0.74 -18.72 12.52
C VAL A 324 0.40 -19.38 11.77
N ILE A 325 1.11 -18.59 10.95
CA ILE A 325 2.23 -19.07 10.15
C ILE A 325 3.46 -18.28 10.54
N ASN A 326 4.50 -18.98 10.99
CA ASN A 326 5.77 -18.35 11.34
C ASN A 326 6.54 -18.06 10.03
N LEU A 327 6.39 -16.83 9.54
CA LEU A 327 6.97 -16.38 8.28
C LEU A 327 8.48 -16.09 8.42
N PRO A 328 9.28 -16.35 7.36
CA PRO A 328 10.62 -15.78 7.28
C PRO A 328 10.54 -14.26 7.14
N SER A 329 11.67 -13.57 7.35
CA SER A 329 11.74 -12.14 7.03
C SER A 329 11.67 -11.94 5.52
N PHE A 330 10.67 -11.17 5.07
CA PHE A 330 10.55 -10.77 3.66
C PHE A 330 11.29 -9.45 3.36
N PRO A 331 11.73 -9.22 2.11
CA PRO A 331 11.77 -10.20 1.03
C PRO A 331 12.75 -11.35 1.31
N PHE A 332 12.35 -12.57 0.96
CA PHE A 332 13.07 -13.81 1.25
C PHE A 332 13.55 -14.44 -0.06
N LYS A 333 14.87 -14.51 -0.26
CA LYS A 333 15.46 -15.14 -1.45
C LYS A 333 15.72 -16.62 -1.20
N ILE A 334 15.27 -17.46 -2.13
CA ILE A 334 15.56 -18.88 -2.12
C ILE A 334 16.18 -19.32 -3.44
N ALA A 335 17.40 -19.83 -3.35
CA ALA A 335 18.13 -20.34 -4.50
C ALA A 335 17.55 -21.67 -5.00
N LYS A 336 17.76 -21.97 -6.27
CA LYS A 336 17.41 -23.26 -6.89
C LYS A 336 17.92 -24.45 -6.06
N GLY A 337 17.05 -25.43 -5.87
CA GLY A 337 17.31 -26.66 -5.12
C GLY A 337 17.36 -26.51 -3.59
N LYS A 338 17.15 -25.30 -3.06
CA LYS A 338 17.08 -25.08 -1.60
C LYS A 338 15.66 -25.26 -1.07
N SER A 339 15.56 -25.57 0.21
CA SER A 339 14.30 -25.69 0.93
C SER A 339 14.25 -24.73 2.12
N PHE A 340 13.04 -24.36 2.51
CA PHE A 340 12.73 -23.66 3.76
C PHE A 340 11.49 -24.30 4.38
N THR A 341 11.18 -23.91 5.61
CA THR A 341 10.01 -24.43 6.32
C THR A 341 9.11 -23.30 6.80
N LEU A 342 7.82 -23.57 6.83
CA LEU A 342 6.80 -22.72 7.44
C LEU A 342 6.13 -23.52 8.56
N PRO A 343 6.41 -23.21 9.83
CA PRO A 343 5.61 -23.70 10.95
C PRO A 343 4.19 -23.13 10.87
N VAL A 344 3.19 -23.99 10.93
CA VAL A 344 1.77 -23.67 10.82
C VAL A 344 1.02 -24.20 12.05
N SER A 345 0.31 -23.30 12.73
CA SER A 345 -0.67 -23.62 13.77
C SER A 345 -1.95 -22.80 13.54
N VAL A 346 -2.88 -22.85 14.49
CA VAL A 346 -4.10 -22.03 14.52
C VAL A 346 -4.23 -21.34 15.87
N LYS A 347 -5.01 -20.26 15.95
CA LYS A 347 -5.35 -19.60 17.22
C LYS A 347 -6.20 -20.54 18.09
N ALA A 348 -6.09 -20.41 19.41
CA ALA A 348 -6.97 -21.12 20.32
C ALA A 348 -8.44 -20.74 20.05
N GLY A 349 -9.34 -21.72 20.01
CA GLY A 349 -10.76 -21.50 19.70
C GLY A 349 -11.11 -21.40 18.21
N THR A 350 -10.15 -21.66 17.32
CA THR A 350 -10.42 -21.76 15.87
C THR A 350 -11.49 -22.81 15.60
N ILE A 351 -12.42 -22.50 14.69
CA ILE A 351 -13.52 -23.39 14.29
C ILE A 351 -12.93 -24.64 13.63
N ALA A 352 -13.39 -25.82 14.03
CA ALA A 352 -12.95 -27.09 13.46
C ALA A 352 -13.31 -27.25 11.98
N ASN A 353 -12.45 -27.94 11.22
CA ASN A 353 -12.59 -28.15 9.77
C ASN A 353 -12.69 -26.85 8.96
N THR A 354 -12.12 -25.76 9.47
CA THR A 354 -11.92 -24.53 8.67
C THR A 354 -10.84 -24.83 7.64
N ILE A 355 -11.16 -24.58 6.36
CA ILE A 355 -10.27 -24.85 5.23
C ILE A 355 -9.84 -23.52 4.62
N VAL A 356 -8.53 -23.34 4.49
CA VAL A 356 -7.93 -22.21 3.76
C VAL A 356 -6.85 -22.70 2.79
N LYS A 357 -6.52 -21.89 1.80
CA LYS A 357 -5.43 -22.14 0.86
C LYS A 357 -4.28 -21.18 1.12
N LEU A 358 -3.06 -21.70 1.12
CA LEU A 358 -1.83 -20.93 1.23
C LEU A 358 -1.16 -20.82 -0.13
N ARG A 359 -0.87 -19.58 -0.55
CA ARG A 359 -0.06 -19.27 -1.74
C ARG A 359 1.15 -18.42 -1.36
N LEU A 360 2.17 -18.44 -2.21
CA LEU A 360 3.37 -17.63 -2.05
C LEU A 360 3.35 -16.47 -3.05
N GLU A 361 3.78 -15.29 -2.62
CA GLU A 361 3.75 -14.06 -3.42
C GLU A 361 5.16 -13.65 -3.82
N THR A 362 5.33 -13.24 -5.07
CA THR A 362 6.51 -12.51 -5.57
C THR A 362 6.12 -11.05 -5.84
N VAL A 363 7.11 -10.17 -6.08
CA VAL A 363 6.81 -8.77 -6.45
C VAL A 363 5.96 -8.64 -7.73
N LEU A 364 5.92 -9.68 -8.58
CA LEU A 364 5.18 -9.71 -9.85
C LEU A 364 3.89 -10.53 -9.78
N GLY A 365 3.44 -10.94 -8.60
CA GLY A 365 2.24 -11.76 -8.44
C GLY A 365 2.51 -13.09 -7.72
N PRO A 366 1.46 -13.90 -7.53
CA PRO A 366 1.59 -15.19 -6.87
C PRO A 366 2.46 -16.14 -7.70
N VAL A 367 3.17 -17.02 -7.00
CA VAL A 367 3.94 -18.10 -7.63
C VAL A 367 2.95 -19.02 -8.37
N PRO A 368 3.15 -19.25 -9.69
CA PRO A 368 2.29 -20.13 -10.47
C PRO A 368 2.26 -21.55 -9.87
N ASP A 369 1.10 -22.19 -9.92
CA ASP A 369 0.89 -23.61 -9.58
C ASP A 369 1.31 -24.03 -8.16
N PHE A 370 1.61 -23.07 -7.27
CA PHE A 370 1.86 -23.33 -5.86
C PHE A 370 0.63 -23.03 -5.01
N GLU A 371 0.10 -24.06 -4.37
CA GLU A 371 -0.99 -23.97 -3.40
C GLU A 371 -0.87 -25.11 -2.37
N VAL A 372 -1.15 -24.80 -1.11
CA VAL A 372 -1.26 -25.80 -0.03
C VAL A 372 -2.56 -25.60 0.72
N ILE A 373 -3.33 -26.67 0.91
CA ILE A 373 -4.56 -26.65 1.69
C ILE A 373 -4.22 -26.79 3.19
N LEU A 374 -4.77 -25.92 4.02
CA LEU A 374 -4.65 -25.97 5.47
C LEU A 374 -6.03 -26.22 6.08
N GLU A 375 -6.15 -27.23 6.93
CA GLU A 375 -7.40 -27.63 7.57
C GLU A 375 -7.21 -27.68 9.10
N SER A 376 -7.98 -26.85 9.81
CA SER A 376 -7.99 -26.84 11.28
C SER A 376 -8.60 -28.11 11.85
N ARG A 377 -8.13 -28.51 13.03
CA ARG A 377 -8.63 -29.65 13.79
C ARG A 377 -10.05 -29.43 14.32
#